data_AF-A0A6M2BR29-F1
#
_entry.id   AF-A0A6M2BR29-F1
#
_cell.length_a   1.000
_cell.length_b   1.000
_cell.length_c   1.000
_cell.angle_alpha   90.00
_cell.angle_beta   90.00
_cell.angle_gamma   90.00
#
_symmetry.space_group_name_H-M   'P 1'
#
loop_
_entity.id
_entity.type
_entity.pdbx_description
1 polymer ?
#
loop_
_entity_poly.entity_id
_entity_poly.type
_entity_poly.pdbx_seq_one_letter_code
_entity_poly.pdbx_strand_id
1 'polypeptide(L)'
;MPMSLPRAFAIATTLLSTFFLAEANALKLKQDEGFKASSTVVFTITGTLKHDVQSFTEGLVVCNGTMIESVGLYGVSALIRRQIGGDEVLARYPLPASAFGEGATCFGDRVYQLTWREHAALVYDNALELVEVLHYAGEGWGLTHDDRQLIMSDGSATISFRDAADFSINKTIDVHDGATPITRLNELEYAHGLIFANIWQQDRIAIIDPADGAVLGWLELGELAQRFAKPANWDASDDVLNGIAYDATRDRYYVTGKRWPLMFELKLSRLPHATGAPGKGP
;
A
#
# COMPACT_ATOMS: atom_id res chain seq x y z
N MET A 1 -67.45 53.15 35.11
CA MET A 1 -66.17 53.85 35.36
C MET A 1 -65.10 52.81 35.62
N PRO A 2 -63.86 52.92 35.09
CA PRO A 2 -63.44 53.69 33.91
C PRO A 2 -62.42 52.92 32.99
N MET A 3 -62.23 53.45 31.76
CA MET A 3 -60.97 53.67 30.99
C MET A 3 -59.96 52.51 30.79
N SER A 4 -59.25 52.31 29.67
CA SER A 4 -58.92 53.10 28.46
C SER A 4 -58.22 52.19 27.42
N LEU A 5 -58.42 52.46 26.11
CA LEU A 5 -57.53 52.08 24.98
C LEU A 5 -56.15 52.80 25.06
N PRO A 6 -55.16 52.67 24.12
CA PRO A 6 -54.95 51.74 22.97
C PRO A 6 -53.48 51.20 22.90
N ARG A 7 -53.12 50.38 21.89
CA ARG A 7 -51.97 50.61 20.95
C ARG A 7 -51.58 49.35 20.17
N ALA A 8 -51.42 49.53 18.86
CA ALA A 8 -50.66 48.65 17.98
C ALA A 8 -49.15 48.84 18.20
N PHE A 9 -48.37 47.76 18.07
CA PHE A 9 -46.93 47.83 17.77
C PHE A 9 -46.52 46.60 16.93
N ALA A 10 -45.80 46.87 15.85
CA ALA A 10 -45.13 45.91 14.98
C ALA A 10 -43.80 45.44 15.62
N ILE A 11 -43.31 44.26 15.22
CA ILE A 11 -41.90 43.81 15.08
C ILE A 11 -42.03 42.52 14.23
N ALA A 12 -41.74 42.46 12.93
CA ALA A 12 -40.48 42.66 12.22
C ALA A 12 -39.33 41.78 12.74
N THR A 13 -39.22 40.61 12.09
CA THR A 13 -37.95 39.99 11.67
C THR A 13 -36.97 39.49 12.74
N THR A 14 -36.87 38.16 12.84
CA THR A 14 -35.59 37.48 13.07
C THR A 14 -35.47 36.32 12.09
N LEU A 15 -35.15 36.64 10.84
CA LEU A 15 -34.61 35.71 9.84
C LEU A 15 -33.08 35.81 9.92
N LEU A 16 -32.51 35.38 11.05
CA LEU A 16 -31.06 35.40 11.27
C LEU A 16 -30.64 34.17 12.08
N SER A 17 -31.01 32.99 11.60
CA SER A 17 -30.50 31.73 12.15
C SER A 17 -30.37 30.62 11.12
N THR A 18 -31.00 30.75 9.95
CA THR A 18 -30.90 29.78 8.86
C THR A 18 -29.71 30.01 7.92
N PHE A 19 -29.13 31.23 7.89
CA PHE A 19 -27.98 31.52 7.01
C PHE A 19 -26.64 31.00 7.55
N PHE A 20 -26.43 30.97 8.87
CA PHE A 20 -25.17 30.51 9.46
C PHE A 20 -24.95 28.99 9.38
N LEU A 21 -26.03 28.19 9.39
CA LEU A 21 -25.94 26.73 9.22
C LEU A 21 -25.65 26.32 7.77
N ALA A 22 -26.14 27.09 6.79
CA ALA A 22 -25.89 26.83 5.37
C ALA A 22 -24.43 27.13 4.98
N GLU A 23 -23.85 28.20 5.50
CA GLU A 23 -22.44 28.54 5.24
C GLU A 23 -21.47 27.56 5.90
N ALA A 24 -21.77 27.07 7.11
CA ALA A 24 -20.95 26.05 7.77
C ALA A 24 -20.96 24.71 7.00
N ASN A 25 -22.11 24.30 6.46
CA ASN A 25 -22.19 23.12 5.59
C ASN A 25 -21.53 23.35 4.23
N ALA A 26 -21.62 24.56 3.65
CA ALA A 26 -20.95 24.90 2.40
C ALA A 26 -19.43 24.99 2.54
N LEU A 27 -18.90 25.40 3.70
CA LEU A 27 -17.47 25.33 4.01
C LEU A 27 -17.00 23.89 4.25
N LYS A 28 -17.83 23.05 4.87
CA LYS A 28 -17.52 21.61 5.06
C LYS A 28 -17.53 20.85 3.72
N LEU A 29 -18.49 21.16 2.85
CA LEU A 29 -18.54 20.64 1.48
C LEU A 29 -17.42 21.17 0.58
N LYS A 30 -16.90 22.38 0.82
CA LYS A 30 -15.72 22.91 0.11
C LYS A 30 -14.39 22.30 0.54
N GLN A 31 -14.33 21.68 1.72
CA GLN A 31 -13.13 21.00 2.20
C GLN A 31 -12.99 19.58 1.62
N ASP A 32 -14.10 19.02 1.09
CA ASP A 32 -14.16 17.74 0.37
C ASP A 32 -14.06 17.86 -1.17
N GLU A 33 -13.88 19.07 -1.73
CA GLU A 33 -13.68 19.26 -3.19
C GLU A 33 -12.24 18.94 -3.67
N GLY A 34 -11.54 18.06 -2.96
CA GLY A 34 -10.10 17.82 -3.10
C GLY A 34 -9.67 16.67 -3.99
N PHE A 35 -10.57 15.91 -4.63
CA PHE A 35 -10.19 14.82 -5.52
C PHE A 35 -11.02 14.82 -6.80
N LYS A 36 -10.37 15.20 -7.91
CA LYS A 36 -10.76 14.83 -9.27
C LYS A 36 -9.86 13.66 -9.69
N ALA A 37 -10.38 12.79 -10.58
CA ALA A 37 -9.73 11.60 -11.17
C ALA A 37 -8.18 11.55 -11.10
N SER A 38 -7.67 10.37 -10.78
CA SER A 38 -6.34 10.10 -10.20
C SER A 38 -5.24 11.12 -10.51
N SER A 39 -4.89 11.92 -9.51
CA SER A 39 -3.78 12.85 -9.57
C SER A 39 -2.43 12.14 -9.41
N THR A 40 -1.41 12.58 -10.12
CA THR A 40 -0.04 12.11 -9.91
C THR A 40 0.52 12.66 -8.59
N VAL A 41 0.98 11.77 -7.71
CA VAL A 41 1.69 12.14 -6.49
C VAL A 41 3.15 12.42 -6.81
N VAL A 42 3.62 13.60 -6.41
CA VAL A 42 5.02 14.00 -6.58
C VAL A 42 5.88 13.32 -5.52
N PHE A 43 7.07 12.88 -5.92
CA PHE A 43 8.07 12.33 -5.00
C PHE A 43 9.43 12.99 -5.21
N THR A 44 10.34 12.73 -4.28
CA THR A 44 11.76 13.06 -4.40
C THR A 44 12.57 11.83 -4.02
N ILE A 45 13.58 11.49 -4.83
CA ILE A 45 14.58 10.47 -4.48
C ILE A 45 15.49 11.07 -3.41
N THR A 46 15.42 10.54 -2.19
CA THR A 46 16.24 11.00 -1.05
C THR A 46 17.50 10.17 -0.86
N GLY A 47 17.58 8.98 -1.47
CA GLY A 47 18.75 8.14 -1.43
C GLY A 47 18.64 6.95 -2.37
N THR A 48 19.76 6.24 -2.54
CA THR A 48 19.83 4.96 -3.25
C THR A 48 20.59 3.96 -2.40
N LEU A 49 20.13 2.71 -2.42
CA LEU A 49 20.76 1.58 -1.78
C LEU A 49 21.16 0.57 -2.86
N LYS A 50 22.26 -0.14 -2.65
CA LYS A 50 22.60 -1.29 -3.50
C LYS A 50 21.54 -2.36 -3.31
N HIS A 51 21.14 -2.98 -4.41
CA HIS A 51 20.20 -4.10 -4.40
C HIS A 51 20.84 -5.30 -5.13
N ASP A 52 20.52 -6.50 -4.66
CA ASP A 52 21.09 -7.73 -5.18
C ASP A 52 20.45 -8.04 -6.55
N VAL A 53 21.27 -8.04 -7.60
CA VAL A 53 20.82 -8.30 -8.98
C VAL A 53 20.37 -9.76 -9.20
N GLN A 54 20.52 -10.63 -8.21
CA GLN A 54 19.95 -11.98 -8.21
C GLN A 54 18.57 -12.04 -7.53
N SER A 55 18.16 -11.00 -6.78
CA SER A 55 16.86 -10.96 -6.12
C SER A 55 15.75 -10.69 -7.12
N PHE A 56 14.95 -11.71 -7.41
CA PHE A 56 13.66 -11.56 -8.07
C PHE A 56 12.61 -11.13 -7.03
N THR A 57 12.61 -9.84 -6.67
CA THR A 57 11.78 -9.30 -5.58
C THR A 57 10.29 -9.47 -5.83
N GLU A 58 9.61 -10.19 -4.94
CA GLU A 58 8.15 -10.40 -4.97
C GLU A 58 7.41 -9.83 -3.75
N GLY A 59 8.14 -9.50 -2.68
CA GLY A 59 7.60 -8.80 -1.53
C GLY A 59 8.69 -8.01 -0.82
N LEU A 60 8.37 -6.81 -0.34
CA LEU A 60 9.29 -5.97 0.40
C LEU A 60 8.57 -5.31 1.57
N VAL A 61 9.16 -5.32 2.76
CA VAL A 61 8.55 -4.65 3.92
C VAL A 61 9.62 -4.19 4.91
N VAL A 62 9.36 -3.10 5.63
CA VAL A 62 10.17 -2.69 6.78
C VAL A 62 9.51 -3.19 8.06
N CYS A 63 10.20 -4.09 8.76
CA CYS A 63 9.74 -4.67 10.01
C CYS A 63 10.76 -4.41 11.11
N ASN A 64 10.34 -3.71 12.17
CA ASN A 64 11.17 -3.40 13.35
C ASN A 64 12.55 -2.79 12.99
N GLY A 65 12.58 -1.87 12.01
CA GLY A 65 13.81 -1.19 11.57
C GLY A 65 14.74 -2.03 10.69
N THR A 66 14.32 -3.25 10.31
CA THR A 66 15.01 -4.11 9.34
C THR A 66 14.17 -4.27 8.09
N MET A 67 14.80 -4.64 6.98
CA MET A 67 14.10 -4.93 5.74
C MET A 67 13.88 -6.43 5.62
N ILE A 68 12.67 -6.83 5.27
CA ILE A 68 12.36 -8.19 4.83
C ILE A 68 12.08 -8.13 3.34
N GLU A 69 12.70 -9.05 2.60
CA GLU A 69 12.51 -9.23 1.18
C GLU A 69 12.13 -10.69 0.91
N SER A 70 11.05 -10.88 0.19
CA SER A 70 10.69 -12.15 -0.43
C SER A 70 11.21 -12.19 -1.86
N VAL A 71 11.96 -13.24 -2.16
CA VAL A 71 12.54 -13.49 -3.48
C VAL A 71 11.85 -14.68 -4.11
N GLY A 72 11.40 -14.52 -5.36
CA GLY A 72 10.74 -15.54 -6.16
C GLY A 72 11.71 -16.40 -6.99
N LEU A 73 11.12 -17.19 -7.91
CA LEU A 73 11.73 -18.23 -8.75
C LEU A 73 11.85 -19.62 -8.08
N TYR A 74 11.34 -20.65 -8.77
CA TYR A 74 11.48 -22.04 -8.35
C TYR A 74 12.95 -22.43 -8.20
N GLY A 75 13.27 -23.14 -7.11
CA GLY A 75 14.64 -23.54 -6.78
C GLY A 75 15.53 -22.43 -6.20
N VAL A 76 15.05 -21.18 -6.17
CA VAL A 76 15.81 -20.00 -5.71
C VAL A 76 15.11 -19.28 -4.56
N SER A 77 13.78 -19.37 -4.50
CA SER A 77 12.95 -18.57 -3.61
C SER A 77 13.40 -18.61 -2.15
N ALA A 78 13.32 -17.45 -1.51
CA ALA A 78 13.74 -17.29 -0.12
C ALA A 78 13.01 -16.12 0.55
N LEU A 79 12.89 -16.17 1.87
CA LEU A 79 12.59 -15.00 2.69
C LEU A 79 13.88 -14.53 3.36
N ILE A 80 14.20 -13.24 3.25
CA ILE A 80 15.49 -12.69 3.67
C ILE A 80 15.25 -11.46 4.54
N ARG A 81 15.85 -11.40 5.72
CA ARG A 81 15.91 -10.21 6.57
C ARG A 81 17.29 -9.58 6.51
N ARG A 82 17.38 -8.27 6.32
CA ARG A 82 18.64 -7.51 6.17
C ARG A 82 18.61 -6.20 6.93
N GLN A 83 19.79 -5.67 7.24
CA GLN A 83 19.92 -4.28 7.69
C GLN A 83 19.59 -3.32 6.54
N ILE A 84 18.77 -2.29 6.80
CA ILE A 84 18.46 -1.27 5.79
C ILE A 84 19.75 -0.50 5.42
N GLY A 85 20.09 -0.53 4.14
CA GLY A 85 21.25 0.17 3.57
C GLY A 85 22.63 -0.41 3.90
N GLY A 86 22.67 -1.55 4.58
CA GLY A 86 23.88 -2.34 4.77
C GLY A 86 23.92 -3.57 3.86
N ASP A 87 25.07 -4.23 3.82
CA ASP A 87 25.25 -5.51 3.10
C ASP A 87 24.94 -6.74 4.00
N GLU A 88 24.58 -6.51 5.28
CA GLU A 88 24.39 -7.56 6.28
C GLU A 88 23.02 -8.27 6.14
N VAL A 89 23.08 -9.58 5.91
CA VAL A 89 21.93 -10.49 6.02
C VAL A 89 21.83 -10.97 7.45
N LEU A 90 20.69 -10.68 8.08
CA LEU A 90 20.42 -11.02 9.49
C LEU A 90 19.78 -12.40 9.62
N ALA A 91 18.92 -12.77 8.67
CA ALA A 91 18.29 -14.08 8.61
C ALA A 91 17.92 -14.42 7.16
N ARG A 92 17.88 -15.72 6.84
CA ARG A 92 17.45 -16.23 5.54
C ARG A 92 16.79 -17.58 5.71
N TYR A 93 15.59 -17.70 5.16
CA TYR A 93 14.88 -18.97 5.03
C TYR A 93 14.77 -19.34 3.54
N PRO A 94 15.49 -20.36 3.04
CA PRO A 94 15.31 -20.87 1.69
C PRO A 94 14.01 -21.69 1.60
N LEU A 95 13.20 -21.42 0.57
CA LEU A 95 11.98 -22.19 0.33
C LEU A 95 12.33 -23.54 -0.35
N PRO A 96 11.47 -24.56 -0.23
CA PRO A 96 11.59 -25.78 -1.03
C PRO A 96 11.67 -25.45 -2.52
N ALA A 97 12.43 -26.22 -3.29
CA ALA A 97 12.64 -25.93 -4.72
C ALA A 97 11.35 -25.95 -5.57
N SER A 98 10.30 -26.60 -5.08
CA SER A 98 8.97 -26.67 -5.70
C SER A 98 8.06 -25.48 -5.35
N ALA A 99 8.51 -24.51 -4.57
CA ALA A 99 7.73 -23.34 -4.21
C ALA A 99 8.30 -22.07 -4.86
N PHE A 100 7.40 -21.18 -5.26
CA PHE A 100 7.73 -19.83 -5.72
C PHE A 100 7.24 -18.84 -4.67
N GLY A 101 8.18 -18.16 -4.00
CA GLY A 101 7.86 -17.18 -2.97
C GLY A 101 7.32 -15.88 -3.58
N GLU A 102 6.28 -15.32 -2.97
CA GLU A 102 5.59 -14.11 -3.42
C GLU A 102 5.56 -13.06 -2.30
N GLY A 103 4.59 -12.16 -2.26
CA GLY A 103 4.45 -11.07 -1.29
C GLY A 103 4.63 -11.50 0.16
N ALA A 104 5.24 -10.63 0.96
CA ALA A 104 5.51 -10.89 2.37
C ALA A 104 5.31 -9.64 3.23
N THR A 105 4.85 -9.83 4.46
CA THR A 105 4.65 -8.74 5.42
C THR A 105 4.86 -9.22 6.86
N CYS A 106 5.10 -8.32 7.81
CA CYS A 106 5.03 -8.65 9.23
C CYS A 106 3.65 -8.33 9.78
N PHE A 107 3.15 -9.11 10.73
CA PHE A 107 1.90 -8.83 11.41
C PHE A 107 2.02 -9.31 12.86
N GLY A 108 1.90 -8.39 13.81
CA GLY A 108 2.19 -8.68 15.22
C GLY A 108 3.64 -9.13 15.42
N ASP A 109 3.83 -10.33 15.95
CA ASP A 109 5.14 -10.95 16.19
C ASP A 109 5.56 -11.97 15.12
N ARG A 110 4.80 -12.05 14.01
CA ARG A 110 5.01 -13.00 12.91
C ARG A 110 5.37 -12.31 11.60
N VAL A 111 5.94 -13.09 10.70
CA VAL A 111 6.12 -12.73 9.28
C VAL A 111 5.34 -13.71 8.43
N TYR A 112 4.63 -13.21 7.44
CA TYR A 112 3.83 -13.99 6.50
C TYR A 112 4.44 -13.86 5.12
N GLN A 113 4.50 -14.95 4.37
CA GLN A 113 4.94 -14.97 2.98
C GLN A 113 3.98 -15.82 2.15
N LEU A 114 3.55 -15.27 1.03
CA LEU A 114 2.73 -15.98 0.06
C LEU A 114 3.57 -16.90 -0.82
N THR A 115 2.89 -17.83 -1.46
CA THR A 115 3.40 -18.62 -2.56
C THR A 115 2.55 -18.39 -3.80
N TRP A 116 3.14 -18.51 -4.99
CA TRP A 116 2.42 -18.15 -6.21
C TRP A 116 1.24 -19.07 -6.49
N ARG A 117 1.50 -20.37 -6.66
CA ARG A 117 0.50 -21.36 -7.09
C ARG A 117 0.35 -22.52 -6.11
N GLU A 118 1.12 -22.49 -5.03
CA GLU A 118 1.17 -23.56 -4.05
C GLU A 118 0.08 -23.43 -2.98
N HIS A 119 -0.76 -22.37 -3.06
CA HIS A 119 -1.94 -22.21 -2.21
C HIS A 119 -1.58 -22.17 -0.72
N ALA A 120 -0.41 -21.60 -0.39
CA ALA A 120 0.17 -21.61 0.94
C ALA A 120 0.64 -20.22 1.38
N ALA A 121 0.25 -19.83 2.59
CA ALA A 121 0.84 -18.71 3.33
C ALA A 121 1.76 -19.29 4.40
N LEU A 122 3.05 -19.09 4.24
CA LEU A 122 4.09 -19.53 5.17
C LEU A 122 4.20 -18.50 6.29
N VAL A 123 4.08 -18.95 7.54
CA VAL A 123 4.15 -18.10 8.72
C VAL A 123 5.44 -18.39 9.46
N TYR A 124 6.17 -17.33 9.78
CA TYR A 124 7.46 -17.39 10.44
C TYR A 124 7.44 -16.62 11.75
N ASP A 125 8.35 -16.97 12.66
CA ASP A 125 8.69 -16.11 13.78
C ASP A 125 9.66 -14.96 13.38
N ASN A 126 10.09 -14.19 14.37
CA ASN A 126 11.03 -13.08 14.15
C ASN A 126 12.44 -13.50 13.72
N ALA A 127 12.85 -14.76 13.92
CA ALA A 127 14.11 -15.30 13.43
C ALA A 127 14.00 -15.85 11.99
N LEU A 128 12.81 -15.73 11.38
CA LEU A 128 12.43 -16.36 10.12
C LEU A 128 12.44 -17.90 10.19
N GLU A 129 12.20 -18.47 11.37
CA GLU A 129 11.92 -19.91 11.49
C GLU A 129 10.45 -20.16 11.13
N LEU A 130 10.20 -21.13 10.24
CA LEU A 130 8.85 -21.50 9.84
C LEU A 130 8.10 -22.10 11.04
N VAL A 131 6.96 -21.52 11.38
CA VAL A 131 6.14 -21.95 12.52
C VAL A 131 4.82 -22.60 12.10
N GLU A 132 4.26 -22.17 10.96
CA GLU A 132 2.95 -22.62 10.50
C GLU A 132 2.82 -22.46 8.99
N VAL A 133 1.96 -23.27 8.39
CA VAL A 133 1.55 -23.15 6.99
C VAL A 133 0.04 -23.04 6.97
N LEU A 134 -0.46 -21.88 6.55
CA LEU A 134 -1.87 -21.62 6.28
C LEU A 134 -2.16 -21.84 4.80
N HIS A 135 -3.43 -21.98 4.43
CA HIS A 135 -3.83 -22.29 3.06
C HIS A 135 -4.89 -21.34 2.52
N TYR A 136 -4.83 -21.08 1.22
CA TYR A 136 -5.82 -20.29 0.48
C TYR A 136 -6.10 -20.87 -0.90
N ALA A 137 -7.17 -20.41 -1.54
CA ALA A 137 -7.46 -20.72 -2.94
C ALA A 137 -7.01 -19.57 -3.85
N GLY A 138 -6.61 -19.92 -5.07
CA GLY A 138 -6.15 -18.95 -6.08
C GLY A 138 -4.65 -18.70 -6.02
N GLU A 139 -4.18 -17.76 -6.85
CA GLU A 139 -2.79 -17.31 -6.81
C GLU A 139 -2.57 -16.32 -5.64
N GLY A 140 -1.32 -16.17 -5.20
CA GLY A 140 -0.92 -15.09 -4.28
C GLY A 140 0.19 -14.25 -4.88
N TRP A 141 0.03 -12.91 -4.83
CA TRP A 141 0.96 -11.96 -5.44
C TRP A 141 1.51 -11.02 -4.37
N GLY A 142 0.85 -9.92 -4.01
CA GLY A 142 1.30 -9.00 -2.95
C GLY A 142 0.65 -9.24 -1.60
N LEU A 143 1.34 -8.86 -0.51
CA LEU A 143 0.83 -8.98 0.86
C LEU A 143 1.28 -7.78 1.70
N THR A 144 0.35 -7.15 2.42
CA THR A 144 0.59 -6.11 3.43
C THR A 144 -0.46 -6.21 4.55
N HIS A 145 -0.58 -5.23 5.46
CA HIS A 145 -1.58 -5.23 6.53
C HIS A 145 -2.02 -3.83 6.97
N ASP A 146 -3.21 -3.72 7.56
CA ASP A 146 -3.71 -2.50 8.22
C ASP A 146 -3.62 -2.55 9.76
N ASP A 147 -2.73 -3.41 10.28
CA ASP A 147 -2.58 -3.79 11.71
C ASP A 147 -3.77 -4.55 12.32
N ARG A 148 -4.85 -4.76 11.54
CA ARG A 148 -6.03 -5.51 11.99
C ARG A 148 -6.20 -6.81 11.23
N GLN A 149 -5.85 -6.82 9.95
CA GLN A 149 -5.95 -7.95 9.05
C GLN A 149 -4.87 -7.88 7.97
N LEU A 150 -4.60 -9.01 7.33
CA LEU A 150 -3.73 -9.09 6.17
C LEU A 150 -4.47 -8.59 4.92
N ILE A 151 -3.74 -8.05 3.96
CA ILE A 151 -4.27 -7.49 2.72
C ILE A 151 -3.49 -8.10 1.57
N MET A 152 -4.18 -8.79 0.65
CA MET A 152 -3.57 -9.63 -0.37
C MET A 152 -4.13 -9.33 -1.76
N SER A 153 -3.23 -9.22 -2.74
CA SER A 153 -3.54 -9.22 -4.17
C SER A 153 -3.22 -10.58 -4.81
N ASP A 154 -3.79 -10.81 -5.99
CA ASP A 154 -3.62 -12.05 -6.77
C ASP A 154 -3.43 -11.79 -8.28
N GLY A 155 -3.06 -10.56 -8.65
CA GLY A 155 -2.97 -10.13 -10.05
C GLY A 155 -4.30 -9.76 -10.71
N SER A 156 -5.45 -10.00 -10.07
CA SER A 156 -6.75 -9.50 -10.53
C SER A 156 -6.94 -8.02 -10.17
N ALA A 157 -8.18 -7.52 -10.30
CA ALA A 157 -8.55 -6.21 -9.76
C ALA A 157 -9.03 -6.29 -8.30
N THR A 158 -9.18 -7.48 -7.74
CA THR A 158 -9.71 -7.67 -6.40
C THR A 158 -8.57 -7.69 -5.38
N ILE A 159 -8.74 -6.95 -4.28
CA ILE A 159 -7.92 -7.07 -3.08
C ILE A 159 -8.74 -7.78 -2.01
N SER A 160 -8.15 -8.80 -1.40
CA SER A 160 -8.74 -9.56 -0.30
C SER A 160 -8.15 -9.13 1.03
N PHE A 161 -9.00 -8.95 2.03
CA PHE A 161 -8.61 -8.72 3.41
C PHE A 161 -8.83 -10.00 4.18
N ARG A 162 -7.81 -10.48 4.89
CA ARG A 162 -7.75 -11.84 5.41
C ARG A 162 -7.43 -11.87 6.89
N ASP A 163 -8.09 -12.78 7.61
CA ASP A 163 -7.79 -13.03 9.01
C ASP A 163 -6.38 -13.63 9.15
N ALA A 164 -5.57 -13.11 10.07
CA ALA A 164 -4.18 -13.54 10.22
C ALA A 164 -4.05 -14.91 10.89
N ALA A 165 -5.09 -15.39 11.58
CA ALA A 165 -5.08 -16.67 12.30
C ALA A 165 -5.38 -17.87 11.41
N ASP A 166 -6.28 -17.72 10.42
CA ASP A 166 -6.68 -18.84 9.54
C ASP A 166 -6.62 -18.52 8.04
N PHE A 167 -6.25 -17.28 7.69
CA PHE A 167 -6.12 -16.80 6.32
C PHE A 167 -7.44 -16.75 5.51
N SER A 168 -8.58 -16.89 6.20
CA SER A 168 -9.92 -16.74 5.61
C SER A 168 -10.19 -15.31 5.16
N ILE A 169 -11.08 -15.15 4.19
CA ILE A 169 -11.42 -13.83 3.63
C ILE A 169 -12.47 -13.15 4.51
N ASN A 170 -12.13 -12.00 5.07
CA ASN A 170 -13.03 -11.13 5.83
C ASN A 170 -13.86 -10.23 4.91
N LYS A 171 -13.19 -9.59 3.94
CA LYS A 171 -13.83 -8.73 2.93
C LYS A 171 -13.00 -8.69 1.66
N THR A 172 -13.61 -8.22 0.57
CA THR A 172 -12.93 -7.88 -0.67
C THR A 172 -13.29 -6.47 -1.11
N ILE A 173 -12.40 -5.83 -1.86
CA ILE A 173 -12.66 -4.60 -2.61
C ILE A 173 -12.21 -4.84 -4.06
N ASP A 174 -12.86 -4.16 -5.01
CA ASP A 174 -12.43 -4.16 -6.41
C ASP A 174 -11.75 -2.82 -6.70
N VAL A 175 -10.51 -2.84 -7.18
CA VAL A 175 -9.74 -1.64 -7.44
C VAL A 175 -10.14 -1.02 -8.76
N HIS A 176 -10.40 0.29 -8.75
CA HIS A 176 -10.82 1.02 -9.94
C HIS A 176 -10.34 2.48 -9.96
N ASP A 177 -10.04 2.99 -11.15
CA ASP A 177 -9.84 4.42 -11.40
C ASP A 177 -11.05 4.96 -12.18
N GLY A 178 -11.91 5.71 -11.50
CA GLY A 178 -13.23 6.06 -12.02
C GLY A 178 -14.05 4.79 -12.31
N ALA A 179 -14.46 4.59 -13.56
CA ALA A 179 -15.22 3.41 -13.98
C ALA A 179 -14.33 2.25 -14.48
N THR A 180 -13.01 2.42 -14.49
CA THR A 180 -12.08 1.44 -15.08
C THR A 180 -11.50 0.55 -13.99
N PRO A 181 -11.73 -0.78 -14.03
CA PRO A 181 -11.05 -1.72 -13.15
C PRO A 181 -9.54 -1.70 -13.38
N ILE A 182 -8.76 -1.73 -12.30
CA ILE A 182 -7.29 -1.81 -12.35
C ILE A 182 -6.88 -3.23 -12.01
N THR A 183 -6.39 -3.96 -13.00
CA THR A 183 -5.88 -5.34 -12.84
C THR A 183 -4.36 -5.35 -12.72
N ARG A 184 -3.79 -6.55 -12.55
CA ARG A 184 -2.34 -6.77 -12.39
C ARG A 184 -1.78 -6.11 -11.13
N LEU A 185 -2.60 -6.05 -10.09
CA LEU A 185 -2.18 -5.65 -8.75
C LEU A 185 -1.16 -6.68 -8.26
N ASN A 186 0.06 -6.23 -8.06
CA ASN A 186 1.17 -7.09 -7.67
C ASN A 186 1.55 -6.76 -6.23
N GLU A 187 2.81 -6.44 -5.95
CA GLU A 187 3.29 -6.13 -4.61
C GLU A 187 2.50 -4.97 -3.96
N LEU A 188 2.24 -5.10 -2.65
CA LEU A 188 1.41 -4.20 -1.87
C LEU A 188 2.18 -3.63 -0.68
N GLU A 189 1.86 -2.38 -0.31
CA GLU A 189 2.27 -1.80 0.97
C GLU A 189 1.16 -0.93 1.57
N TYR A 190 1.00 -0.95 2.90
CA TYR A 190 0.03 -0.13 3.61
C TYR A 190 0.72 1.01 4.37
N ALA A 191 0.38 2.24 4.03
CA ALA A 191 0.93 3.42 4.69
C ALA A 191 -0.07 4.56 4.71
N HIS A 192 -0.11 5.32 5.81
CA HIS A 192 -0.99 6.48 5.97
C HIS A 192 -2.48 6.20 5.69
N GLY A 193 -2.94 4.98 5.97
CA GLY A 193 -4.33 4.58 5.75
C GLY A 193 -4.66 4.18 4.32
N LEU A 194 -3.66 4.05 3.45
CA LEU A 194 -3.82 3.79 2.01
C LEU A 194 -3.09 2.51 1.63
N ILE A 195 -3.59 1.82 0.60
CA ILE A 195 -2.91 0.69 -0.01
C ILE A 195 -2.12 1.21 -1.22
N PHE A 196 -0.84 0.93 -1.26
CA PHE A 196 0.03 1.14 -2.41
C PHE A 196 0.14 -0.19 -3.14
N ALA A 197 -0.03 -0.20 -4.46
CA ALA A 197 0.08 -1.41 -5.25
C ALA A 197 0.92 -1.20 -6.50
N ASN A 198 1.97 -2.00 -6.69
CA ASN A 198 2.62 -2.12 -8.00
C ASN A 198 1.61 -2.65 -9.03
N ILE A 199 1.66 -2.11 -10.25
CA ILE A 199 0.92 -2.68 -11.38
C ILE A 199 1.91 -3.44 -12.26
N TRP A 200 1.79 -4.77 -12.31
CA TRP A 200 2.74 -5.59 -13.04
C TRP A 200 2.82 -5.19 -14.53
N GLN A 201 4.06 -5.07 -15.02
CA GLN A 201 4.43 -4.53 -16.34
C GLN A 201 4.15 -3.04 -16.55
N GLN A 202 4.03 -2.25 -15.49
CA GLN A 202 3.93 -0.79 -15.56
C GLN A 202 4.90 -0.15 -14.57
N ASP A 203 5.49 0.97 -14.96
CA ASP A 203 6.41 1.73 -14.11
C ASP A 203 5.65 2.70 -13.18
N ARG A 204 4.57 2.23 -12.55
CA ARG A 204 3.76 3.05 -11.65
C ARG A 204 3.15 2.24 -10.51
N ILE A 205 2.77 2.96 -9.46
CA ILE A 205 2.10 2.44 -8.27
C ILE A 205 0.74 3.13 -8.12
N ALA A 206 -0.31 2.33 -7.91
CA ALA A 206 -1.63 2.83 -7.54
C ALA A 206 -1.67 3.15 -6.05
N ILE A 207 -2.29 4.27 -5.68
CA ILE A 207 -2.59 4.64 -4.29
C ILE A 207 -4.10 4.49 -4.11
N ILE A 208 -4.51 3.51 -3.32
CA ILE A 208 -5.86 2.95 -3.29
C ILE A 208 -6.50 3.22 -1.94
N ASP A 209 -7.77 3.64 -1.97
CA ASP A 209 -8.61 3.70 -0.78
C ASP A 209 -9.02 2.28 -0.33
N PRO A 210 -8.64 1.84 0.88
CA PRO A 210 -9.05 0.51 1.39
C PRO A 210 -10.55 0.42 1.72
N ALA A 211 -11.29 1.53 1.69
CA ALA A 211 -12.73 1.54 1.96
C ALA A 211 -13.53 0.94 0.79
N ASP A 212 -13.22 1.34 -0.45
CA ASP A 212 -14.00 0.98 -1.63
C ASP A 212 -13.17 0.52 -2.84
N GLY A 213 -11.85 0.66 -2.82
CA GLY A 213 -10.97 0.31 -3.95
C GLY A 213 -10.73 1.45 -4.94
N ALA A 214 -11.23 2.66 -4.69
CA ALA A 214 -10.97 3.80 -5.54
C ALA A 214 -9.46 4.15 -5.57
N VAL A 215 -8.90 4.31 -6.76
CA VAL A 215 -7.55 4.87 -6.92
C VAL A 215 -7.61 6.36 -6.67
N LEU A 216 -6.95 6.80 -5.60
CA LEU A 216 -6.82 8.19 -5.16
C LEU A 216 -5.59 8.89 -5.71
N GLY A 217 -4.67 8.16 -6.35
CA GLY A 217 -3.50 8.74 -6.96
C GLY A 217 -2.62 7.72 -7.66
N TRP A 218 -1.75 8.23 -8.52
CA TRP A 218 -0.71 7.45 -9.19
C TRP A 218 0.67 7.97 -8.79
N LEU A 219 1.58 7.05 -8.51
CA LEU A 219 3.00 7.36 -8.38
C LEU A 219 3.72 6.86 -9.63
N GLU A 220 4.11 7.77 -10.51
CA GLU A 220 4.75 7.48 -11.80
C GLU A 220 6.28 7.37 -11.65
N LEU A 221 6.84 6.17 -11.81
CA LEU A 221 8.23 5.83 -11.46
C LEU A 221 9.13 5.46 -12.66
N GLY A 222 8.67 5.69 -13.89
CA GLY A 222 9.43 5.37 -15.12
C GLY A 222 10.81 6.02 -15.23
N GLU A 223 11.10 7.06 -14.45
CA GLU A 223 12.45 7.64 -14.40
C GLU A 223 13.47 6.79 -13.62
N LEU A 224 13.04 5.89 -12.72
CA LEU A 224 13.95 5.15 -11.84
C LEU A 224 14.84 4.17 -12.60
N ALA A 225 14.27 3.43 -13.57
CA ALA A 225 15.02 2.46 -14.38
C ALA A 225 16.04 3.11 -15.35
N GLN A 226 16.07 4.44 -15.42
CA GLN A 226 17.06 5.22 -16.16
C GLN A 226 18.25 5.65 -15.30
N ARG A 227 18.17 5.47 -13.97
CA ARG A 227 19.19 5.88 -13.00
C ARG A 227 20.30 4.85 -12.80
N PHE A 228 20.22 3.69 -13.45
CA PHE A 228 21.25 2.64 -13.38
C PHE A 228 21.53 2.02 -14.75
N ALA A 229 22.75 1.50 -14.90
CA ALA A 229 23.09 0.67 -16.04
C ALA A 229 22.40 -0.70 -15.89
N LYS A 230 21.75 -1.15 -16.96
CA LYS A 230 21.12 -2.47 -17.01
C LYS A 230 22.21 -3.56 -16.97
N PRO A 231 22.13 -4.56 -16.08
CA PRO A 231 23.03 -5.71 -16.07
C PRO A 231 23.05 -6.45 -17.42
N ALA A 232 24.10 -7.24 -17.66
CA ALA A 232 24.27 -7.95 -18.94
C ALA A 232 23.14 -8.96 -19.25
N ASN A 233 22.52 -9.51 -18.22
CA ASN A 233 21.41 -10.46 -18.29
C ASN A 233 20.04 -9.81 -18.10
N TRP A 234 19.92 -8.49 -18.31
CA TRP A 234 18.67 -7.76 -18.15
C TRP A 234 17.59 -8.26 -19.11
N ASP A 235 16.43 -8.60 -18.57
CA ASP A 235 15.24 -8.95 -19.32
C ASP A 235 14.14 -7.94 -19.01
N ALA A 236 13.81 -7.06 -19.96
CA ALA A 236 12.80 -6.04 -19.74
C ALA A 236 11.37 -6.59 -19.54
N SER A 237 11.12 -7.87 -19.83
CA SER A 237 9.83 -8.51 -19.58
C SER A 237 9.67 -8.98 -18.13
N ASP A 238 10.78 -9.27 -17.46
CA ASP A 238 10.81 -9.85 -16.11
C ASP A 238 11.43 -8.89 -15.07
N ASP A 239 12.39 -8.04 -15.45
CA ASP A 239 13.14 -7.12 -14.58
C ASP A 239 12.40 -5.80 -14.36
N VAL A 240 11.15 -5.93 -13.94
CA VAL A 240 10.19 -4.83 -13.82
C VAL A 240 10.17 -4.24 -12.41
N LEU A 241 9.62 -3.03 -12.28
CA LEU A 241 9.30 -2.40 -11.00
C LEU A 241 8.41 -3.35 -10.16
N ASN A 242 8.86 -3.70 -8.96
CA ASN A 242 8.12 -4.51 -7.99
C ASN A 242 8.82 -4.44 -6.62
N GLY A 243 8.06 -4.22 -5.54
CA GLY A 243 8.57 -4.07 -4.18
C GLY A 243 8.42 -2.65 -3.67
N ILE A 244 7.65 -2.47 -2.60
CA ILE A 244 7.34 -1.21 -1.94
C ILE A 244 7.43 -1.46 -0.44
N ALA A 245 8.23 -0.68 0.29
CA ALA A 245 8.23 -0.75 1.75
C ALA A 245 8.19 0.63 2.37
N TYR A 246 7.46 0.77 3.47
CA TYR A 246 7.31 2.03 4.20
C TYR A 246 8.01 1.96 5.56
N ASP A 247 8.96 2.85 5.77
CA ASP A 247 9.54 3.10 7.09
C ASP A 247 8.79 4.24 7.79
N ALA A 248 7.89 3.85 8.69
CA ALA A 248 7.11 4.76 9.52
C ALA A 248 7.97 5.66 10.43
N THR A 249 9.16 5.23 10.83
CA THR A 249 10.03 6.00 11.73
C THR A 249 10.66 7.21 11.05
N ARG A 250 10.96 7.07 9.75
CA ARG A 250 11.60 8.12 8.95
C ARG A 250 10.66 8.78 7.95
N ASP A 251 9.43 8.26 7.84
CA ASP A 251 8.44 8.61 6.84
C ASP A 251 9.06 8.57 5.44
N ARG A 252 9.59 7.38 5.10
CA ARG A 252 10.28 7.10 3.83
C ARG A 252 9.73 5.85 3.20
N TYR A 253 9.70 5.85 1.88
CA TYR A 253 9.33 4.72 1.07
C TYR A 253 10.58 4.14 0.42
N TYR A 254 10.62 2.84 0.27
CA TYR A 254 11.62 2.13 -0.51
C TYR A 254 10.92 1.49 -1.70
N VAL A 255 11.48 1.69 -2.88
CA VAL A 255 11.00 1.02 -4.09
C VAL A 255 12.17 0.40 -4.84
N THR A 256 11.95 -0.78 -5.39
CA THR A 256 12.94 -1.52 -6.19
C THR A 256 12.25 -2.21 -7.36
N GLY A 257 12.94 -3.15 -7.98
CA GLY A 257 12.34 -4.05 -8.95
C GLY A 257 13.05 -5.39 -8.97
N LYS A 258 12.45 -6.31 -9.72
CA LYS A 258 12.98 -7.66 -9.91
C LYS A 258 14.36 -7.54 -10.56
N ARG A 259 15.39 -8.04 -9.88
CA ARG A 259 16.81 -8.00 -10.29
C ARG A 259 17.35 -6.58 -10.55
N TRP A 260 16.72 -5.54 -10.01
CA TRP A 260 17.25 -4.18 -10.11
C TRP A 260 18.56 -4.07 -9.33
N PRO A 261 19.58 -3.34 -9.82
CA PRO A 261 20.82 -3.14 -9.09
C PRO A 261 20.71 -2.10 -7.96
N LEU A 262 19.62 -1.32 -7.96
CA LEU A 262 19.36 -0.27 -6.99
C LEU A 262 17.96 -0.36 -6.42
N MET A 263 17.87 -0.04 -5.13
CA MET A 263 16.64 0.32 -4.45
C MET A 263 16.68 1.83 -4.18
N PHE A 264 15.54 2.50 -4.34
CA PHE A 264 15.41 3.94 -4.19
C PHE A 264 14.67 4.27 -2.90
N GLU A 265 15.25 5.14 -2.09
CA GLU A 265 14.53 5.78 -0.99
C GLU A 265 13.80 7.01 -1.54
N LEU A 266 12.48 7.03 -1.36
CA LEU A 266 11.62 8.10 -1.79
C LEU A 266 11.02 8.83 -0.59
N LYS A 267 10.87 10.14 -0.74
CA LYS A 267 9.94 10.94 0.06
C LYS A 267 8.79 11.35 -0.83
N LEU A 268 7.59 10.91 -0.47
CA LEU A 268 6.37 11.33 -1.16
C LEU A 268 5.93 12.70 -0.63
N SER A 269 5.38 13.51 -1.54
CA SER A 269 4.74 14.77 -1.18
C SER A 269 3.33 14.53 -0.64
N ARG A 270 2.46 15.55 -0.66
CA ARG A 270 1.10 15.49 -0.11
C ARG A 270 0.32 14.28 -0.67
N LEU A 271 0.14 13.27 0.18
CA LEU A 271 -0.69 12.10 -0.10
C LEU A 271 -2.18 12.47 -0.11
N PRO A 272 -3.01 11.74 -0.86
CA PRO A 272 -4.46 11.83 -0.72
C PRO A 272 -4.90 11.33 0.66
N HIS A 273 -6.17 11.55 1.01
CA HIS A 273 -6.75 11.04 2.25
C HIS A 273 -7.76 9.95 1.91
N ALA A 274 -7.69 8.83 2.64
CA ALA A 274 -8.72 7.80 2.58
C ALA A 274 -10.07 8.38 3.01
N THR A 275 -11.13 7.95 2.35
CA THR A 275 -12.50 8.32 2.70
C THR A 275 -12.81 7.88 4.14
N GLY A 276 -13.36 8.79 4.93
CA GLY A 276 -13.71 8.52 6.33
C GLY A 276 -12.56 8.54 7.34
N ALA A 277 -11.31 8.84 6.93
CA ALA A 277 -10.26 9.13 7.89
C ALA A 277 -10.62 10.41 8.68
N PRO A 278 -10.51 10.42 10.02
CA PRO A 278 -10.73 11.65 10.79
C PRO A 278 -9.66 12.66 10.35
N GLY A 279 -10.10 13.71 9.65
CA GLY A 279 -9.20 14.74 9.17
C GLY A 279 -8.38 15.28 10.34
N LYS A 280 -7.06 15.09 10.30
CA LYS A 280 -6.16 15.89 11.12
C LYS A 280 -6.28 17.31 10.59
N GLY A 281 -7.10 18.10 11.26
CA GLY A 281 -7.23 19.53 11.00
C GLY A 281 -5.86 20.23 11.11
N PRO A 282 -5.74 21.42 10.52
CA PRO A 282 -4.50 22.20 10.55
C PRO A 282 -4.01 22.49 11.98
#